data_AF-A0A9E3Z0A4-F1
#
_entry.id   AF-A0A9E3Z0A4-F1
#
_cell.length_a   1.000
_cell.length_b   1.000
_cell.length_c   1.000
_cell.angle_alpha   90.00
_cell.angle_beta   90.00
_cell.angle_gamma   90.00
#
_symmetry.space_group_name_H-M   'P 1'
#
loop_
_entity.id
_entity.type
_entity.pdbx_description
1 polymer ?
#
loop_
_entity_poly.entity_id
_entity_poly.type
_entity_poly.pdbx_seq_one_letter_code
_entity_poly.pdbx_strand_id
1 'polypeptide(L)'
;MTDIVPHVTAWLRQRLPVERAASQHTCETYAYAFQLLLHFASQKRSITPSALQLEHIDAALVLEFLEYLQRVRGNAPRTRNARLTAIKSFMHFVEYRVPSALEQINRVLVIPNQKTDIRLVDHLTAEQCQAILTISEDAEDAYSR
;
A
#
# COMPACT_ATOMS: atom_id res chain seq x y z
N MET A 1 3.99 15.17 -21.21
CA MET A 1 3.46 15.77 -19.97
C MET A 1 2.00 15.37 -19.87
N THR A 2 1.74 14.27 -19.17
CA THR A 2 0.45 13.62 -19.06
C THR A 2 -0.17 13.91 -17.70
N ASP A 3 -1.37 14.51 -17.70
CA ASP A 3 -2.11 14.77 -16.48
C ASP A 3 -2.46 13.45 -15.76
N ILE A 4 -2.05 13.34 -14.49
CA ILE A 4 -2.25 12.13 -13.69
C ILE A 4 -3.63 12.06 -13.04
N VAL A 5 -4.29 13.21 -12.82
CA VAL A 5 -5.55 13.33 -12.07
C VAL A 5 -6.68 12.45 -12.63
N PRO A 6 -6.99 12.45 -13.94
CA PRO A 6 -8.06 11.61 -14.47
C PRO A 6 -7.76 10.11 -14.29
N HIS A 7 -6.49 9.71 -14.39
CA HIS A 7 -6.07 8.32 -14.20
C HIS A 7 -6.20 7.88 -12.74
N VAL A 8 -5.79 8.72 -11.78
CA VAL A 8 -5.95 8.41 -10.34
C VAL A 8 -7.42 8.30 -9.97
N THR A 9 -8.24 9.22 -10.47
CA THR A 9 -9.68 9.22 -10.21
C THR A 9 -10.34 7.95 -10.76
N ALA A 10 -10.07 7.60 -12.01
CA ALA A 10 -10.61 6.38 -12.62
C ALA A 10 -10.09 5.11 -11.92
N TRP A 11 -8.84 5.10 -11.49
CA TRP A 11 -8.28 3.97 -10.76
C TRP A 11 -8.98 3.75 -9.41
N LEU A 12 -9.10 4.81 -8.60
CA LEU A 12 -9.71 4.72 -7.27
C LEU A 12 -11.22 4.48 -7.30
N ARG A 13 -11.94 5.08 -8.25
CA ARG A 13 -13.41 5.05 -8.29
C ARG A 13 -13.99 3.94 -9.17
N GLN A 14 -13.25 3.47 -10.17
CA GLN A 14 -13.74 2.46 -11.12
C GLN A 14 -12.91 1.18 -11.04
N ARG A 15 -11.59 1.27 -11.25
CA ARG A 15 -10.74 0.07 -11.36
C ARG A 15 -10.77 -0.78 -10.11
N LEU A 16 -10.51 -0.18 -8.95
CA LEU A 16 -10.40 -0.92 -7.69
C LEU A 16 -11.77 -1.49 -7.25
N PRO A 17 -12.82 -0.68 -7.06
CA PRO A 17 -14.08 -1.19 -6.52
C PRO A 17 -14.90 -1.99 -7.56
N VAL A 18 -14.93 -1.59 -8.83
CA VAL A 18 -15.83 -2.19 -9.84
C VAL A 18 -15.12 -3.26 -10.64
N GLU A 19 -14.02 -2.93 -11.32
CA GLU A 19 -13.36 -3.88 -12.25
C GLU A 19 -12.54 -4.97 -11.54
N ARG A 20 -12.06 -4.68 -10.33
CA ARG A 20 -11.29 -5.62 -9.50
C ARG A 20 -12.07 -6.17 -8.32
N ALA A 21 -13.27 -5.66 -8.05
CA ALA A 21 -14.08 -6.00 -6.87
C ALA A 21 -13.23 -5.99 -5.58
N ALA A 22 -12.30 -5.04 -5.46
CA ALA A 22 -11.42 -4.96 -4.29
C ALA A 22 -12.24 -4.58 -3.05
N SER A 23 -11.90 -5.19 -1.91
CA SER A 23 -12.56 -4.87 -0.65
C SER A 23 -12.41 -3.39 -0.30
N GLN A 24 -13.34 -2.84 0.48
CA GLN A 24 -13.26 -1.47 0.97
C GLN A 24 -11.92 -1.18 1.66
N HIS A 25 -11.45 -2.10 2.51
CA HIS A 25 -10.15 -1.97 3.18
C HIS A 25 -8.97 -1.95 2.22
N THR A 26 -9.02 -2.73 1.12
CA THR A 26 -8.01 -2.68 0.07
C THR A 26 -8.03 -1.32 -0.64
N CYS A 27 -9.21 -0.82 -1.01
CA CYS A 27 -9.38 0.48 -1.65
C CYS A 27 -8.84 1.62 -0.78
N GLU A 28 -9.18 1.63 0.52
CA GLU A 28 -8.70 2.62 1.49
C GLU A 28 -7.19 2.54 1.68
N THR A 29 -6.64 1.33 1.80
CA THR A 29 -5.18 1.10 1.91
C THR A 29 -4.45 1.64 0.68
N TYR A 30 -5.00 1.41 -0.51
CA TYR A 30 -4.40 1.85 -1.77
C TYR A 30 -4.51 3.37 -1.93
N ALA A 31 -5.66 3.96 -1.61
CA ALA A 31 -5.86 5.41 -1.60
C ALA A 31 -4.89 6.10 -0.64
N TYR A 32 -4.72 5.56 0.57
CA TYR A 32 -3.79 6.11 1.55
C TYR A 32 -2.33 6.00 1.09
N ALA A 33 -1.94 4.85 0.52
CA ALA A 33 -0.60 4.68 -0.06
C ALA A 33 -0.32 5.73 -1.15
N PHE A 34 -1.31 5.98 -2.02
CA PHE A 34 -1.18 6.93 -3.11
C PHE A 34 -1.19 8.39 -2.63
N GLN A 35 -2.00 8.73 -1.62
CA GLN A 35 -1.98 10.05 -0.98
C GLN A 35 -0.59 10.38 -0.42
N LEU A 36 0.07 9.41 0.24
CA LEU A 36 1.43 9.59 0.75
C LEU A 36 2.45 9.81 -0.37
N LEU A 37 2.32 9.06 -1.47
CA LEU A 37 3.19 9.22 -2.64
C LEU A 37 3.03 10.63 -3.25
N LEU A 38 1.79 11.08 -3.45
CA LEU A 38 1.51 12.41 -4.01
C LEU A 38 2.04 13.53 -3.11
N HIS A 39 1.89 13.39 -1.79
CA HIS A 39 2.44 14.35 -0.83
C HIS A 39 3.97 14.40 -0.89
N PHE A 40 4.62 13.23 -0.93
CA PHE A 40 6.08 13.13 -1.05
C PHE A 40 6.58 13.74 -2.37
N ALA A 41 5.93 13.40 -3.49
CA ALA A 41 6.26 13.92 -4.82
C ALA A 41 6.10 15.43 -4.89
N SER A 42 4.99 15.95 -4.35
CA SER A 42 4.68 17.37 -4.26
C SER A 42 5.76 18.15 -3.51
N GLN A 43 6.21 17.65 -2.35
CA GLN A 43 7.30 18.27 -1.59
C GLN A 43 8.62 18.23 -2.36
N LYS A 44 9.00 17.06 -2.88
CA LYS A 44 10.27 16.86 -3.61
C LYS A 44 10.40 17.73 -4.85
N ARG A 45 9.28 17.97 -5.56
CA ARG A 45 9.24 18.75 -6.79
C ARG A 45 8.78 20.19 -6.58
N SER A 46 8.38 20.55 -5.36
CA SER A 46 7.84 21.87 -5.01
C SER A 46 6.66 22.31 -5.90
N ILE A 47 5.77 21.37 -6.23
CA ILE A 47 4.54 21.59 -7.02
C ILE A 47 3.34 21.03 -6.27
N THR A 48 2.15 21.56 -6.53
CA THR A 48 0.93 21.07 -5.88
C THR A 48 0.58 19.66 -6.37
N PRO A 49 -0.10 18.82 -5.55
CA PRO A 49 -0.52 17.50 -5.99
C PRO A 49 -1.39 17.50 -7.26
N SER A 50 -2.18 18.56 -7.47
CA SER A 50 -3.01 18.73 -8.67
C SER A 50 -2.22 19.09 -9.93
N ALA A 51 -0.99 19.56 -9.79
CA ALA A 51 -0.08 19.87 -10.90
C ALA A 51 0.91 18.72 -11.19
N LEU A 52 0.84 17.62 -10.43
CA LEU A 52 1.64 16.43 -10.71
C LEU A 52 1.22 15.82 -12.04
N GLN A 53 2.19 15.23 -12.71
CA GLN A 53 2.02 14.56 -13.98
C GLN A 53 2.55 13.14 -13.84
N LEU A 54 2.11 12.27 -14.73
CA LEU A 54 2.54 10.87 -14.69
C LEU A 54 4.06 10.76 -14.76
N GLU A 55 4.71 11.61 -15.55
CA GLU A 55 6.17 11.64 -15.73
C GLU A 55 6.94 11.99 -14.47
N HIS A 56 6.31 12.66 -13.50
CA HIS A 56 6.94 12.94 -12.22
C HIS A 56 7.03 11.70 -11.32
N ILE A 57 6.25 10.65 -11.58
CA ILE A 57 6.25 9.39 -10.84
C ILE A 57 7.08 8.34 -11.59
N ASP A 58 8.39 8.58 -11.62
CA ASP A 58 9.36 7.66 -12.19
C ASP A 58 9.92 6.68 -11.15
N ALA A 59 10.75 5.74 -11.60
CA ALA A 59 11.34 4.73 -10.73
C ALA A 59 12.24 5.33 -9.65
N ALA A 60 12.95 6.44 -9.93
CA ALA A 60 13.83 7.09 -8.98
C ALA A 60 13.01 7.71 -7.83
N LEU A 61 11.95 8.45 -8.16
CA LEU A 61 11.02 9.00 -7.18
C LEU A 61 10.39 7.89 -6.32
N VAL A 62 9.95 6.78 -6.94
CA VAL A 62 9.37 5.66 -6.19
C VAL A 62 10.40 5.04 -5.25
N LEU A 63 11.66 4.85 -5.67
CA LEU A 63 12.71 4.33 -4.79
C LEU A 63 12.98 5.28 -3.61
N GLU A 64 13.13 6.58 -3.86
CA GLU A 64 13.29 7.58 -2.81
C GLU A 64 12.09 7.61 -1.85
N PHE A 65 10.87 7.49 -2.38
CA PHE A 65 9.66 7.40 -1.56
C PHE A 65 9.71 6.19 -0.64
N LEU A 66 10.03 5.00 -1.17
CA LEU A 66 10.12 3.77 -0.38
C LEU A 66 11.18 3.86 0.71
N GLU A 67 12.30 4.53 0.44
CA GLU A 67 13.33 4.80 1.44
C GLU A 67 12.84 5.76 2.53
N TYR A 68 12.17 6.85 2.14
CA TYR A 68 11.53 7.79 3.06
C TYR A 68 10.54 7.10 4.00
N LEU A 69 9.74 6.16 3.49
CA LEU A 69 8.80 5.41 4.33
C LEU A 69 9.52 4.66 5.46
N GLN A 70 10.69 4.10 5.21
CA GLN A 70 11.41 3.33 6.22
C GLN A 70 12.20 4.23 7.15
N ARG A 71 12.97 5.18 6.60
CA ARG A 71 13.89 6.01 7.38
C ARG A 71 13.19 7.08 8.19
N VAL A 72 12.17 7.72 7.62
CA VAL A 72 11.49 8.85 8.26
C VAL A 72 10.21 8.42 8.93
N ARG A 73 9.42 7.54 8.30
CA ARG A 73 8.14 7.08 8.88
C ARG A 73 8.25 5.79 9.69
N GLY A 74 9.42 5.16 9.76
CA GLY A 74 9.64 3.94 10.55
C GLY A 74 8.83 2.73 10.06
N ASN A 75 8.35 2.75 8.80
CA ASN A 75 7.52 1.67 8.29
C ASN A 75 8.31 0.37 8.15
N ALA A 76 7.75 -0.72 8.68
CA ALA A 76 8.29 -2.06 8.49
C ALA A 76 8.31 -2.46 7.00
N PRO A 77 9.21 -3.37 6.58
CA PRO A 77 9.31 -3.83 5.19
C PRO A 77 7.98 -4.37 4.62
N ARG A 78 7.14 -5.00 5.44
CA ARG A 78 5.79 -5.45 5.03
C ARG A 78 4.90 -4.27 4.57
N THR A 79 4.84 -3.19 5.35
CA THR A 79 4.03 -2.02 4.99
C THR A 79 4.62 -1.25 3.81
N ARG A 80 5.96 -1.19 3.72
CA ARG A 80 6.66 -0.66 2.53
C ARG A 80 6.22 -1.42 1.27
N ASN A 81 6.25 -2.75 1.31
CA ASN A 81 5.86 -3.59 0.17
C ASN A 81 4.38 -3.44 -0.17
N ALA A 82 3.48 -3.35 0.82
CA ALA A 82 2.07 -3.10 0.57
C ALA A 82 1.83 -1.78 -0.19
N ARG A 83 2.58 -0.73 0.17
CA ARG A 83 2.53 0.56 -0.54
C ARG A 83 3.12 0.46 -1.95
N LEU A 84 4.21 -0.26 -2.14
CA LEU A 84 4.74 -0.55 -3.49
C LEU A 84 3.72 -1.32 -4.35
N THR A 85 3.00 -2.30 -3.79
CA THR A 85 1.95 -3.03 -4.49
C THR A 85 0.83 -2.10 -4.97
N ALA A 86 0.41 -1.13 -4.16
CA ALA A 86 -0.57 -0.12 -4.58
C ALA A 86 -0.05 0.71 -5.77
N ILE A 87 1.22 1.15 -5.73
CA ILE A 87 1.86 1.89 -6.82
C ILE A 87 1.91 1.04 -8.10
N LYS A 88 2.35 -0.21 -8.01
CA LYS A 88 2.40 -1.12 -9.17
C LYS A 88 1.01 -1.40 -9.74
N SER A 89 0.00 -1.52 -8.87
CA SER A 89 -1.39 -1.68 -9.31
C SER A 89 -1.87 -0.48 -10.13
N PHE A 90 -1.52 0.74 -9.73
CA PHE A 90 -1.78 1.94 -10.54
C PHE A 90 -0.99 1.93 -11.86
N MET A 91 0.29 1.56 -11.84
CA MET A 91 1.13 1.47 -13.04
C MET A 91 0.57 0.50 -14.08
N HIS A 92 0.13 -0.70 -13.68
CA HIS A 92 -0.57 -1.63 -14.56
C HIS A 92 -1.92 -1.11 -15.07
N PHE A 93 -2.58 -0.25 -14.31
CA PHE A 93 -3.83 0.37 -14.76
C PHE A 93 -3.57 1.41 -15.85
N VAL A 94 -2.47 2.16 -15.79
CA VAL A 94 -2.15 3.20 -16.77
C VAL A 94 -1.39 2.68 -18.00
N GLU A 95 -0.77 1.49 -17.95
CA GLU A 95 0.05 0.93 -19.05
C GLU A 95 -0.69 0.87 -20.39
N TYR A 96 -1.98 0.51 -20.39
CA TYR A 96 -2.82 0.49 -21.61
C TYR A 96 -3.54 1.82 -21.89
N ARG A 97 -3.48 2.78 -20.97
CA ARG A 97 -4.13 4.11 -21.13
C ARG A 97 -3.18 5.16 -21.67
N VAL A 98 -1.89 5.04 -21.34
CA VAL A 98 -0.85 6.00 -21.73
C VAL A 98 0.34 5.25 -22.35
N PRO A 99 0.23 4.82 -23.63
CA PRO A 99 1.29 4.07 -24.29
C PRO A 99 2.62 4.82 -24.37
N SER A 100 2.58 6.16 -24.43
CA SER A 100 3.76 7.01 -24.44
C SER A 100 4.59 6.94 -23.15
N ALA A 101 4.04 6.41 -22.06
CA ALA A 101 4.71 6.28 -20.77
C ALA A 101 5.20 4.84 -20.47
N LEU A 102 5.08 3.90 -21.41
CA LEU A 102 5.36 2.48 -21.18
C LEU A 102 6.77 2.21 -20.65
N GLU A 103 7.79 2.93 -21.15
CA GLU A 103 9.16 2.76 -20.67
C GLU A 103 9.26 3.09 -19.17
N GLN A 104 8.73 4.24 -18.76
CA GLN A 104 8.75 4.67 -17.36
C GLN A 104 7.92 3.74 -16.47
N ILE A 105 6.73 3.35 -16.94
CA ILE A 105 5.85 2.41 -16.23
C ILE A 105 6.58 1.10 -15.97
N ASN A 106 7.23 0.52 -17.00
CA ASN A 106 8.00 -0.71 -16.86
C ASN A 106 9.12 -0.57 -15.84
N ARG A 107 9.85 0.56 -15.83
CA ARG A 107 10.90 0.83 -14.83
C ARG A 107 10.36 0.83 -13.39
N VAL A 108 9.14 1.30 -13.16
CA VAL A 108 8.49 1.23 -11.83
C VAL A 108 8.03 -0.20 -11.52
N LEU A 109 7.47 -0.91 -12.50
CA LEU A 109 6.97 -2.28 -12.34
C LEU A 109 8.06 -3.28 -11.95
N VAL A 110 9.30 -3.09 -12.42
CA VAL A 110 10.43 -3.98 -12.09
C VAL A 110 11.02 -3.77 -10.68
N ILE A 111 10.64 -2.69 -9.95
CA ILE A 111 11.15 -2.43 -8.60
C ILE A 111 10.81 -3.62 -7.68
N PRO A 112 11.78 -4.32 -7.08
CA PRO A 112 11.49 -5.50 -6.29
C PRO A 112 10.88 -5.14 -4.93
N ASN A 113 10.09 -6.06 -4.40
CA ASN A 113 9.70 -6.04 -2.99
C ASN A 113 10.94 -6.28 -2.13
N GLN A 114 10.99 -5.62 -0.97
CA GLN A 114 12.01 -5.92 0.02
C GLN A 114 11.72 -7.29 0.65
N LYS A 115 12.74 -8.12 0.84
CA LYS A 115 12.56 -9.40 1.54
C LYS A 115 12.04 -9.13 2.96
N THR A 116 10.98 -9.83 3.34
CA THR A 116 10.41 -9.83 4.68
C THR A 116 10.53 -11.23 5.24
N ASP A 117 11.08 -11.37 6.44
CA ASP A 117 11.00 -12.65 7.14
C ASP A 117 9.53 -12.99 7.37
N ILE A 118 9.17 -14.23 7.01
CA ILE A 118 7.88 -14.79 7.38
C ILE A 118 7.97 -15.04 8.87
N ARG A 119 7.44 -14.12 9.69
CA ARG A 119 7.23 -14.41 11.10
C ARG A 119 6.32 -15.63 11.16
N LEU A 120 6.83 -16.78 11.60
CA LEU A 120 5.99 -17.89 12.02
C LEU A 120 4.99 -17.28 13.00
N VAL A 121 3.71 -17.37 12.67
CA VAL A 121 2.67 -16.93 13.59
C VAL A 121 2.85 -17.77 14.84
N ASP A 122 3.19 -17.12 15.96
CA ASP A 122 3.23 -17.78 17.25
C ASP A 122 1.80 -18.28 17.50
N HIS A 123 1.62 -19.59 17.38
CA HIS A 123 0.35 -20.23 17.64
C HIS A 123 0.24 -20.46 19.14
N LEU A 124 -0.98 -20.38 19.67
CA LEU A 124 -1.23 -20.84 21.02
C LEU A 124 -0.92 -22.33 21.08
N THR A 125 -0.01 -22.70 21.98
CA THR A 125 0.19 -24.10 22.34
C THR A 125 -1.07 -24.63 23.03
N ALA A 126 -1.26 -25.95 23.05
CA ALA A 126 -2.41 -26.56 23.72
C ALA A 126 -2.51 -26.13 25.19
N GLU A 127 -1.37 -25.96 25.86
CA GLU A 127 -1.29 -25.47 27.25
C GLU A 127 -1.78 -24.03 27.39
N GLN A 128 -1.41 -23.14 26.47
CA GLN A 128 -1.87 -21.75 26.47
C GLN A 128 -3.37 -21.64 26.11
N CYS A 129 -3.87 -22.50 25.22
CA CYS A 129 -5.31 -22.63 24.97
C CYS A 129 -6.05 -23.06 26.23
N GLN A 130 -5.55 -24.09 26.92
CA GLN A 130 -6.17 -24.59 28.15
C GLN A 130 -6.16 -23.52 29.26
N ALA A 131 -5.05 -22.78 29.41
CA ALA A 131 -4.97 -21.69 30.37
C ALA A 131 -6.00 -20.58 30.08
N ILE A 132 -6.23 -20.22 28.80
CA ILE A 132 -7.27 -19.26 28.43
C ILE A 132 -8.66 -19.79 28.77
N LEU A 133 -8.93 -21.07 28.49
CA LEU A 133 -10.23 -21.69 28.79
C LEU A 133 -10.51 -21.74 30.29
N THR A 134 -9.53 -22.13 31.10
CA THR A 134 -9.69 -22.19 32.55
C THR A 134 -9.89 -20.80 33.17
N ILE A 135 -9.19 -19.77 32.67
CA ILE A 135 -9.43 -18.38 33.12
C ILE A 135 -10.86 -17.91 32.80
N SER A 136 -11.45 -18.34 31.68
CA SER A 136 -12.84 -18.01 31.36
C SER A 136 -13.86 -18.78 32.19
N GLU A 137 -13.58 -20.03 32.56
CA GLU A 137 -14.44 -20.85 33.43
C GLU A 137 -14.47 -20.28 34.87
N ASP A 138 -13.30 -19.87 35.39
CA ASP A 138 -13.20 -19.24 36.72
C ASP A 138 -13.94 -17.89 36.80
N ALA A 139 -14.09 -17.19 35.67
CA ALA A 139 -14.81 -15.92 35.59
C ALA A 139 -16.35 -16.09 35.55
N GLU A 140 -16.85 -17.20 35.00
CA GLU A 140 -18.28 -17.54 35.03
C GLU A 140 -18.74 -18.00 36.42
N ASP A 141 -17.87 -18.69 37.16
CA ASP A 141 -18.12 -19.10 38.55
C ASP A 141 -18.09 -17.91 39.53
N ALA A 142 -17.33 -16.86 39.22
CA ALA A 142 -17.29 -15.63 40.02
C ALA A 142 -18.53 -14.73 39.83
N TYR A 143 -19.27 -14.88 38.73
CA TYR A 143 -20.51 -14.13 38.45
C TYR A 143 -21.79 -14.89 38.87
N SER A 144 -21.64 -16.16 39.27
CA SER A 144 -22.74 -17.05 39.68
C SER A 144 -22.85 -17.22 41.21
N ARG A 145 -22.14 -16.39 42.00
CA ARG A 145 -22.29 -16.26 43.47
C ARG A 145 -22.78 -14.87 43.84
#